data_AF-A0A414BHP3-F1
#
_entry.id   AF-A0A414BHP3-F1
#
_cell.length_a   1.000
_cell.length_b   1.000
_cell.length_c   1.000
_cell.angle_alpha   90.00
_cell.angle_beta   90.00
_cell.angle_gamma   90.00
#
_symmetry.space_group_name_H-M   'P 1'
#
loop_
_entity.id
_entity.type
_entity.pdbx_description
1 polymer ?
#
loop_
_entity_poly.entity_id
_entity_poly.type
_entity_poly.pdbx_seq_one_letter_code
_entity_poly.pdbx_strand_id
1 'polypeptide(L)'
;MNTKVKEKMEEVKATYHDSEVVMGEMLASVPADGLSMEEAFFLYVAALNWANGDEFTQILGDNEEEGVNLVLEAKKMIGVIK
;
A
#
# COMPACT_ATOMS: atom_id res chain seq x y z
N MET A 1 -3.84 -1.28 -15.17
CA MET A 1 -3.21 -0.26 -14.29
C MET A 1 -4.30 0.60 -13.70
N ASN A 2 -4.25 0.83 -12.40
CA ASN A 2 -5.23 1.66 -11.71
C ASN A 2 -4.70 3.09 -11.54
N THR A 3 -5.13 4.00 -12.40
CA THR A 3 -4.65 5.40 -12.41
C THR A 3 -4.91 6.11 -11.08
N LYS A 4 -6.04 5.82 -10.42
CA LYS A 4 -6.43 6.48 -9.15
C LYS A 4 -5.54 6.11 -7.98
N VAL A 5 -5.24 4.82 -7.81
CA VAL A 5 -4.37 4.35 -6.72
C VAL A 5 -2.97 4.94 -6.87
N LYS A 6 -2.48 5.04 -8.12
CA LYS A 6 -1.19 5.66 -8.40
C LYS A 6 -1.17 7.16 -8.06
N GLU A 7 -2.21 7.91 -8.45
CA GLU A 7 -2.35 9.32 -8.09
C GLU A 7 -2.38 9.52 -6.57
N LYS A 8 -3.18 8.71 -5.86
CA LYS A 8 -3.25 8.76 -4.40
C LYS A 8 -1.92 8.40 -3.73
N MET A 9 -1.16 7.46 -4.29
CA MET A 9 0.18 7.13 -3.78
C MET A 9 1.15 8.33 -3.87
N GLU A 10 1.09 9.12 -4.93
CA GLU A 10 1.92 10.33 -5.03
C GLU A 10 1.47 11.41 -4.03
N GLU A 11 0.17 11.54 -3.77
CA GLU A 11 -0.36 12.40 -2.70
C GLU A 11 0.14 11.96 -1.31
N VAL A 12 0.13 10.65 -1.02
CA VAL A 12 0.67 10.08 0.22
C VAL A 12 2.15 10.40 0.38
N LYS A 13 2.97 10.20 -0.67
CA LYS A 13 4.41 10.52 -0.61
C LYS A 13 4.68 12.00 -0.39
N ALA A 14 3.92 12.87 -1.08
CA ALA A 14 4.02 14.32 -0.90
C ALA A 14 3.66 14.71 0.53
N THR A 15 2.58 14.14 1.07
CA THR A 15 2.14 14.37 2.46
C THR A 15 3.17 13.87 3.48
N TYR A 16 3.81 12.72 3.21
CA TYR A 16 4.83 12.16 4.09
C TYR A 16 6.10 13.00 4.17
N HIS A 17 6.47 13.69 3.08
CA HIS A 17 7.68 14.50 3.04
C HIS A 17 7.71 15.57 4.13
N ASP A 18 6.53 16.13 4.45
CA ASP A 18 6.37 17.18 5.46
C ASP A 18 5.79 16.63 6.79
N SER A 19 5.69 15.31 6.94
CA SER A 19 5.05 14.69 8.11
C SER A 19 6.02 14.56 9.29
N GLU A 20 5.54 14.93 10.49
CA GLU A 20 6.27 14.74 11.75
C GLU A 20 6.02 13.36 12.39
N VAL A 21 5.18 12.52 11.77
CA VAL A 21 4.80 11.20 12.28
C VAL A 21 5.15 10.10 11.28
N VAL A 22 5.15 8.84 11.75
CA VAL A 22 5.45 7.67 10.91
C VAL A 22 4.36 7.43 9.87
N MET A 23 4.71 6.81 8.74
CA MET A 23 3.80 6.55 7.62
C MET A 23 2.49 5.90 8.05
N GLY A 24 2.51 4.90 8.94
CA GLY A 24 1.30 4.24 9.42
C GLY A 24 0.34 5.17 10.16
N GLU A 25 0.86 6.09 10.97
CA GLU A 25 0.05 7.09 11.70
C GLU A 25 -0.50 8.13 10.73
N MET A 26 0.33 8.62 9.80
CA MET A 26 -0.11 9.56 8.77
C MET A 26 -1.22 8.95 7.88
N LEU A 27 -1.07 7.70 7.46
CA LEU A 27 -2.09 6.99 6.67
C LEU A 27 -3.43 6.86 7.39
N ALA A 28 -3.45 6.76 8.72
CA ALA A 28 -4.69 6.75 9.50
C ALA A 28 -5.48 8.09 9.39
N SER A 29 -4.79 9.17 9.03
CA SER A 29 -5.37 10.51 8.81
C SER A 29 -5.69 10.82 7.33
N VAL A 30 -5.20 10.02 6.39
CA VAL A 30 -5.42 10.23 4.95
C VAL A 30 -6.75 9.58 4.53
N PRO A 31 -7.73 10.34 4.00
CA PRO A 31 -8.97 9.76 3.52
C PRO A 31 -8.74 8.85 2.31
N ALA A 32 -9.31 7.65 2.35
CA ALA A 32 -9.31 6.69 1.24
C ALA A 32 -10.43 6.96 0.21
N ASP A 33 -10.89 8.20 0.11
CA ASP A 33 -12.05 8.56 -0.71
C ASP A 33 -11.84 8.21 -2.18
N GLY A 34 -12.87 7.62 -2.78
CA GLY A 34 -12.86 7.24 -4.20
C GLY A 34 -12.07 5.97 -4.52
N LEU A 35 -11.52 5.29 -3.50
CA LEU A 35 -10.93 3.96 -3.61
C LEU A 35 -11.90 2.87 -3.12
N SER A 36 -11.79 1.67 -3.70
CA SER A 36 -12.37 0.47 -3.10
C SER A 36 -11.60 0.07 -1.84
N MET A 37 -12.16 -0.84 -1.04
CA MET A 37 -11.50 -1.35 0.15
C MET A 37 -10.18 -2.05 -0.19
N GLU A 38 -10.17 -2.84 -1.27
CA GLU A 38 -8.99 -3.54 -1.77
C GLU A 38 -7.93 -2.55 -2.27
N GLU A 39 -8.36 -1.52 -3.03
CA GLU A 39 -7.47 -0.46 -3.50
C GLU A 39 -6.82 0.30 -2.33
N ALA A 40 -7.60 0.65 -1.30
CA ALA A 40 -7.11 1.31 -0.11
C ALA A 40 -6.14 0.40 0.68
N PHE A 41 -6.46 -0.89 0.79
CA PHE A 41 -5.58 -1.87 1.44
C PHE A 41 -4.22 -2.00 0.74
N PHE A 42 -4.21 -2.16 -0.58
CA PHE A 42 -2.95 -2.28 -1.32
C PHE A 42 -2.17 -0.96 -1.39
N LEU A 43 -2.86 0.19 -1.38
CA LEU A 43 -2.21 1.49 -1.18
C LEU A 43 -1.48 1.54 0.17
N TYR A 44 -2.14 1.11 1.25
CA TYR A 44 -1.56 1.06 2.59
C TYR A 44 -0.29 0.19 2.63
N VAL A 45 -0.37 -1.03 2.10
CA VAL A 45 0.77 -1.96 1.99
C VAL A 45 1.91 -1.35 1.18
N ALA A 46 1.60 -0.73 0.03
CA ALA A 46 2.61 -0.08 -0.81
C ALA A 46 3.29 1.10 -0.12
N ALA A 47 2.52 1.92 0.60
CA ALA A 47 3.00 3.09 1.32
C ALA A 47 3.95 2.71 2.46
N LEU A 48 3.60 1.70 3.26
CA LEU A 48 4.47 1.18 4.32
C LEU A 48 5.74 0.54 3.76
N ASN A 49 5.62 -0.27 2.70
CA ASN A 49 6.81 -0.83 2.04
C ASN A 49 7.74 0.26 1.48
N TRP A 50 7.17 1.32 0.90
CA TRP A 50 7.96 2.41 0.34
C TRP A 50 8.67 3.25 1.41
N ALA A 51 8.00 3.56 2.52
CA ALA A 51 8.57 4.40 3.58
C ALA A 51 9.57 3.64 4.47
N ASN A 52 9.23 2.41 4.85
CA ASN A 52 9.93 1.69 5.92
C ASN A 52 10.57 0.37 5.44
N GLY A 53 10.24 -0.11 4.25
CA GLY A 53 10.67 -1.42 3.76
C GLY A 53 9.82 -2.58 4.30
N ASP A 54 8.67 -2.31 4.91
CA ASP A 54 7.81 -3.33 5.52
C ASP A 54 7.38 -4.40 4.51
N GLU A 55 7.40 -5.66 4.94
CA GLU A 55 6.97 -6.81 4.15
C GLU A 55 5.69 -7.41 4.70
N PHE A 56 4.80 -7.82 3.80
CA PHE A 56 3.49 -8.36 4.15
C PHE A 56 3.21 -9.62 3.33
N THR A 57 2.80 -10.68 4.03
CA THR A 57 2.42 -11.96 3.44
C THR A 57 1.06 -12.38 4.00
N GLN A 58 0.18 -12.85 3.13
CA GLN A 58 -1.07 -13.50 3.53
C GLN A 58 -0.92 -15.01 3.35
N ILE A 59 -1.10 -15.77 4.42
CA ILE A 59 -1.16 -17.23 4.35
C ILE A 59 -2.59 -17.64 3.95
N LEU A 60 -2.72 -18.41 2.88
CA LEU A 60 -4.00 -18.98 2.47
C LEU A 60 -4.08 -20.42 2.98
N GLY A 61 -5.02 -20.68 3.90
CA GLY A 61 -5.18 -22.01 4.50
C GLY A 61 -4.15 -22.35 5.58
N ASP A 62 -4.00 -23.64 5.85
CA ASP A 62 -3.19 -24.14 6.98
C ASP A 62 -1.72 -24.41 6.59
N ASN A 63 -1.35 -24.21 5.31
CA ASN A 63 -0.01 -24.46 4.81
C ASN A 63 0.72 -23.12 4.52
N GLU A 64 1.85 -22.90 5.19
CA GLU A 64 2.70 -21.72 4.99
C GLU A 64 3.25 -21.60 3.54
N GLU A 65 3.27 -22.71 2.78
CA GLU A 65 3.70 -22.71 1.38
C GLU A 65 2.69 -22.08 0.40
N GLU A 66 1.43 -21.88 0.82
CA GLU A 66 0.37 -21.19 0.05
C GLU A 66 0.29 -19.69 0.41
N GLY A 67 1.45 -19.05 0.57
CA GLY A 67 1.56 -17.63 0.89
C GLY A 67 1.48 -16.71 -0.34
N VAL A 68 0.73 -15.60 -0.22
CA VAL A 68 0.72 -14.50 -1.19
C VAL A 68 1.56 -13.34 -0.65
N ASN A 69 2.54 -12.88 -1.42
CA ASN A 69 3.30 -11.68 -1.11
C ASN A 69 2.48 -10.43 -1.47
N LEU A 70 1.95 -9.76 -0.44
CA LEU A 70 1.06 -8.62 -0.60
C LEU A 70 1.78 -7.37 -1.11
N VAL A 71 3.10 -7.25 -0.87
CA VAL A 71 3.90 -6.14 -1.41
C VAL A 71 4.04 -6.27 -2.93
N LEU A 72 4.22 -7.47 -3.45
CA LEU A 72 4.24 -7.70 -4.90
C LEU A 72 2.88 -7.40 -5.53
N GLU A 73 1.79 -7.86 -4.92
CA GLU A 73 0.44 -7.56 -5.40
C GLU A 73 0.14 -6.04 -5.35
N ALA A 74 0.54 -5.36 -4.27
CA ALA A 74 0.45 -3.92 -4.16
C ALA A 74 1.22 -3.22 -5.29
N LYS A 75 2.47 -3.62 -5.54
CA LYS A 75 3.33 -3.07 -6.61
C LYS A 75 2.74 -3.28 -8.02
N LYS A 76 2.07 -4.41 -8.28
CA LYS A 76 1.33 -4.65 -9.53
C LYS A 76 0.15 -3.68 -9.65
N MET A 77 -0.60 -3.48 -8.56
CA MET A 77 -1.78 -2.61 -8.54
C MET A 77 -1.42 -1.14 -8.80
N ILE A 78 -0.36 -0.64 -8.17
CA ILE A 78 0.16 0.73 -8.40
C ILE A 78 0.93 0.87 -9.73
N GLY A 79 1.15 -0.23 -10.44
CA GLY A 79 1.82 -0.26 -11.74
C GLY A 79 3.33 -0.01 -11.69
N VAL A 80 3.98 -0.40 -10.60
CA VAL A 80 5.46 -0.36 -10.46
C VAL A 80 6.10 -1.59 -11.10
N ILE A 81 5.39 -2.72 -11.14
CA ILE A 81 5.82 -3.96 -11.81
C ILE A 81 4.71 -4.47 -12.73
N LYS A 82 5.10 -5.18 -13.80
CA LYS A 82 4.18 -5.79 -14.77
C LYS A 82 3.72 -7.17 -14.33
#